data_AF-A0A6H5FZJ6-F1
#
_entry.id   AF-A0A6H5FZJ6-F1
#
_cell.length_a   1.000
_cell.length_b   1.000
_cell.length_c   1.000
_cell.angle_alpha   90.00
_cell.angle_beta   90.00
_cell.angle_gamma   90.00
#
_symmetry.space_group_name_H-M   'P 1'
#
loop_
_entity.id
_entity.type
_entity.pdbx_description
1 polymer ?
#
loop_
_entity_poly.entity_id
_entity_poly.type
_entity_poly.pdbx_seq_one_letter_code
_entity_poly.pdbx_strand_id
1 'polypeptide(L)'
;MRNHIDQVPLPDMSANKDSILDMEKIVTKYLLHNGYCNTAAAFASATGQNVQNDIEVVTKRQQVLGLVLEGQITHAMELIDLYYPGLLPDDTNLHLLLRVRQFIEVVSGADTKFQPSRKSVITSESMETDCASDPPSSSEGNTVTNGHQQSNLSQWDMIRGCSLERILECGKKLHALQVQLERNHLIRPRHKSMSVKALGISIKRTKQHLVHMISTFLVFMRVIFWRCSRNMVCDAFSLISYADPHSSPVGWQLDPSQREVVADQLKEAILARTNVNNKTDLECYINYAKTLLRLMEAYGIGKAAFVNFDDIVN
;
A
#
# COMPACT_ATOMS: atom_id res chain seq x y z
N MET A 1 -45.74 5.75 9.25
CA MET A 1 -44.75 4.69 8.93
C MET A 1 -44.39 4.65 7.46
N ARG A 2 -45.30 4.36 6.51
CA ARG A 2 -44.97 4.29 5.06
C ARG A 2 -44.18 5.51 4.54
N ASN A 3 -44.70 6.71 4.79
CA ASN A 3 -44.10 7.97 4.29
C ASN A 3 -42.69 8.31 4.83
N HIS A 4 -42.19 7.61 5.87
CA HIS A 4 -40.85 7.82 6.44
C HIS A 4 -39.89 6.66 6.12
N ILE A 5 -40.40 5.46 5.86
CA ILE A 5 -39.59 4.35 5.33
C ILE A 5 -39.09 4.73 3.93
N ASP A 6 -39.93 5.42 3.14
CA ASP A 6 -39.58 5.94 1.82
C ASP A 6 -38.52 7.07 1.85
N GLN A 7 -38.18 7.60 3.05
CA GLN A 7 -37.14 8.62 3.22
C GLN A 7 -35.75 8.03 3.46
N VAL A 8 -35.64 6.73 3.76
CA VAL A 8 -34.33 6.08 3.83
C VAL A 8 -33.94 5.78 2.39
N PRO A 9 -32.90 6.44 1.84
CA PRO A 9 -32.50 6.21 0.46
C PRO A 9 -32.18 4.73 0.31
N LEU A 10 -32.90 4.05 -0.58
CA LEU A 10 -32.49 2.72 -1.02
C LEU A 10 -31.10 2.85 -1.64
N PRO A 11 -30.18 1.90 -1.39
CA PRO A 11 -28.93 1.85 -2.12
C PRO A 11 -29.25 1.89 -3.62
N ASP A 12 -28.75 2.91 -4.32
CA ASP A 12 -28.95 3.07 -5.76
C ASP A 12 -28.10 2.03 -6.48
N MET A 13 -28.65 0.82 -6.61
CA MET A 13 -28.00 -0.33 -7.21
C MET A 13 -28.98 -0.98 -8.18
N SER A 14 -28.55 -1.08 -9.44
CA SER A 14 -29.29 -1.54 -10.62
C SER A 14 -30.58 -2.31 -10.33
N ALA A 15 -31.71 -1.62 -10.46
CA ALA A 15 -33.01 -2.25 -10.58
C ALA A 15 -33.03 -3.14 -11.83
N ASN A 16 -32.69 -4.41 -11.70
CA ASN A 16 -32.92 -5.41 -12.73
C ASN A 16 -33.48 -6.70 -12.09
N LYS A 17 -34.34 -7.39 -12.84
CA LYS A 17 -35.44 -8.22 -12.35
C LYS A 17 -35.08 -9.64 -11.87
N ASP A 18 -33.83 -9.92 -11.50
CA ASP A 18 -33.35 -11.27 -11.20
C ASP A 18 -32.87 -11.44 -9.75
N SER A 19 -33.78 -11.23 -8.79
CA SER A 19 -33.49 -11.10 -7.35
C SER A 19 -32.78 -12.30 -6.68
N ILE A 20 -32.75 -13.48 -7.30
CA ILE A 20 -32.01 -14.67 -6.79
C ILE A 20 -30.55 -14.66 -7.26
N LEU A 21 -30.33 -14.33 -8.54
CA LEU A 21 -28.99 -14.17 -9.09
C LEU A 21 -28.25 -13.00 -8.44
N ASP A 22 -28.99 -12.02 -7.92
CA ASP A 22 -28.42 -10.91 -7.16
C ASP A 22 -27.84 -11.38 -5.81
N MET A 23 -28.54 -12.24 -5.05
CA MET A 23 -28.06 -12.68 -3.73
C MET A 23 -26.80 -13.54 -3.84
N GLU A 24 -26.77 -14.49 -4.77
CA GLU A 24 -25.58 -15.31 -4.96
C GLU A 24 -24.39 -14.46 -5.42
N LYS A 25 -24.59 -13.51 -6.34
CA LYS A 25 -23.54 -12.56 -6.76
C LYS A 25 -23.06 -11.68 -5.61
N ILE A 26 -23.96 -11.21 -4.75
CA ILE A 26 -23.63 -10.40 -3.57
C ILE A 26 -22.74 -11.21 -2.62
N VAL A 27 -23.09 -12.47 -2.34
CA VAL A 27 -22.28 -13.35 -1.47
C VAL A 27 -20.92 -13.64 -2.10
N THR A 28 -20.89 -14.00 -3.39
CA THR A 28 -19.65 -14.21 -4.15
C THR A 28 -18.73 -12.99 -4.09
N LYS A 29 -19.27 -11.80 -4.35
CA LYS A 29 -18.53 -10.53 -4.31
C LYS A 29 -18.02 -10.22 -2.90
N TYR A 30 -18.81 -10.52 -1.85
CA TYR A 30 -18.36 -10.37 -0.47
C TYR A 30 -17.18 -11.30 -0.14
N LEU A 31 -17.25 -12.58 -0.54
CA LEU A 31 -16.19 -13.55 -0.30
C LEU A 31 -14.89 -13.14 -0.99
N LEU A 32 -14.97 -12.73 -2.26
CA LEU A 32 -13.83 -12.25 -3.04
C LEU A 32 -13.25 -10.95 -2.45
N HIS A 33 -14.12 -10.00 -2.09
CA HIS A 33 -13.70 -8.73 -1.50
C HIS A 33 -12.86 -8.96 -0.22
N ASN A 34 -13.27 -9.88 0.65
CA ASN A 34 -12.57 -10.20 1.89
C ASN A 34 -11.39 -11.18 1.73
N GLY A 35 -11.21 -11.77 0.54
CA GLY A 35 -10.10 -12.68 0.28
C GLY A 35 -10.37 -14.16 0.60
N TYR A 36 -11.63 -14.55 0.76
CA TYR A 36 -12.03 -15.94 0.98
C TYR A 36 -12.10 -16.72 -0.35
N CYS A 37 -10.97 -16.80 -1.06
CA CYS A 37 -10.88 -17.36 -2.42
C CYS A 37 -11.35 -18.82 -2.51
N ASN A 38 -10.96 -19.66 -1.55
CA ASN A 38 -11.34 -21.07 -1.53
C ASN A 38 -12.85 -21.24 -1.38
N THR A 39 -13.44 -20.49 -0.45
CA THR A 39 -14.89 -20.48 -0.22
C THR A 39 -15.64 -19.91 -1.42
N ALA A 40 -15.14 -18.82 -2.02
CA ALA A 40 -15.72 -18.24 -3.22
C ALA A 40 -15.71 -19.22 -4.40
N ALA A 41 -14.62 -19.96 -4.60
CA ALA A 41 -14.50 -20.97 -5.65
C ALA A 41 -15.49 -22.13 -5.45
N ALA A 42 -15.56 -22.67 -4.23
CA ALA A 42 -16.52 -23.72 -3.90
C ALA A 42 -17.97 -23.23 -4.07
N PHE A 43 -18.28 -22.03 -3.58
CA PHE A 43 -19.61 -21.42 -3.71
C PHE A 43 -19.99 -21.19 -5.17
N ALA A 44 -19.09 -20.62 -5.97
CA ALA A 44 -19.32 -20.36 -7.38
C ALA A 44 -19.50 -21.66 -8.19
N SER A 45 -18.79 -22.74 -7.83
CA SER A 45 -18.99 -24.05 -8.47
C SER A 45 -20.36 -24.65 -8.18
N ALA A 46 -20.92 -24.39 -6.99
CA ALA A 46 -22.25 -24.86 -6.59
C ALA A 46 -23.38 -24.03 -7.22
N THR A 47 -23.18 -22.73 -7.41
CA THR A 47 -24.16 -21.82 -8.01
C THR A 47 -23.99 -21.66 -9.53
N GLY A 48 -23.00 -22.32 -10.14
CA GLY A 48 -22.71 -22.22 -11.58
C GLY A 48 -22.19 -20.85 -12.03
N GLN A 49 -21.57 -20.06 -11.14
CA GLN A 49 -20.97 -18.78 -11.48
C GLN A 49 -19.52 -18.94 -11.94
N ASN A 50 -19.10 -18.15 -12.93
CA ASN A 50 -17.69 -18.10 -13.34
C ASN A 50 -16.99 -16.93 -12.64
N VAL A 51 -16.11 -17.25 -11.69
CA VAL A 51 -15.38 -16.29 -10.84
C VAL A 51 -13.86 -16.36 -11.03
N GLN A 52 -13.38 -17.09 -12.04
CA GLN A 52 -11.96 -17.41 -12.17
C GLN A 52 -11.08 -16.16 -12.28
N ASN A 53 -11.55 -15.15 -13.04
CA ASN A 53 -10.85 -13.88 -13.19
C ASN A 53 -10.81 -13.08 -11.88
N ASP A 54 -11.90 -13.10 -11.11
CA ASP A 54 -11.98 -12.38 -9.85
C ASP A 54 -11.07 -13.01 -8.79
N ILE A 55 -10.99 -14.34 -8.75
CA ILE A 55 -10.05 -15.06 -7.88
C ILE A 55 -8.61 -14.67 -8.21
N GLU A 56 -8.25 -14.54 -9.49
CA GLU A 56 -6.91 -14.11 -9.89
C GLU A 56 -6.59 -12.69 -9.39
N VAL A 57 -7.52 -11.75 -9.54
CA VAL A 57 -7.38 -10.37 -9.03
C VAL A 57 -7.18 -10.36 -7.51
N VAL A 58 -7.99 -11.13 -6.78
CA VAL A 58 -7.91 -11.24 -5.32
C VAL A 58 -6.60 -11.89 -4.88
N THR A 59 -6.13 -12.91 -5.61
CA THR A 59 -4.88 -13.62 -5.33
C THR A 59 -3.67 -12.69 -5.54
N LYS A 60 -3.63 -11.96 -6.66
CA LYS A 60 -2.60 -10.94 -6.92
C LYS A 60 -2.54 -9.89 -5.81
N ARG A 61 -3.72 -9.42 -5.36
CA ARG A 61 -3.84 -8.47 -4.25
C ARG A 61 -3.27 -9.05 -2.96
N GLN A 62 -3.68 -10.27 -2.59
CA GLN A 62 -3.20 -10.96 -1.39
C GLN A 62 -1.69 -11.18 -1.41
N GLN A 63 -1.13 -11.56 -2.56
CA GLN A 63 0.30 -11.77 -2.72
C GLN A 63 1.08 -10.48 -2.44
N VAL A 64 0.64 -9.35 -3.01
CA VAL A 64 1.28 -8.05 -2.77
C VAL A 64 1.18 -7.64 -1.30
N LEU A 65 0.00 -7.80 -0.68
CA LEU A 65 -0.20 -7.46 0.73
C LEU A 65 0.63 -8.35 1.67
N GLY A 66 0.76 -9.65 1.35
CA GLY A 66 1.61 -10.58 2.08
C GLY A 66 3.06 -10.12 2.12
N LEU A 67 3.62 -9.71 0.97
CA LEU A 67 4.98 -9.18 0.90
C LEU A 67 5.18 -7.91 1.76
N VAL A 68 4.17 -7.04 1.82
CA VAL A 68 4.22 -5.84 2.67
C VAL A 68 4.26 -6.21 4.16
N LEU A 69 3.42 -7.16 4.58
CA LEU A 69 3.39 -7.64 5.97
C LEU A 69 4.66 -8.39 6.37
N GLU A 70 5.27 -9.12 5.42
CA GLU A 70 6.56 -9.79 5.60
C GLU A 70 7.75 -8.80 5.69
N GLY A 71 7.56 -7.55 5.26
CA GLY A 71 8.61 -6.52 5.22
C GLY A 71 9.43 -6.51 3.92
N GLN A 72 9.02 -7.28 2.90
CA GLN A 72 9.66 -7.33 1.58
C GLN A 72 9.11 -6.24 0.66
N ILE A 73 9.25 -4.98 1.06
CA ILE A 73 8.63 -3.85 0.35
C ILE A 73 9.21 -3.68 -1.05
N THR A 74 10.51 -3.91 -1.25
CA THR A 74 11.14 -3.83 -2.59
C THR A 74 10.45 -4.76 -3.58
N HIS A 75 10.24 -6.02 -3.19
CA HIS A 75 9.58 -7.01 -4.05
C HIS A 75 8.07 -6.71 -4.19
N ALA A 76 7.42 -6.21 -3.13
CA ALA A 76 6.02 -5.77 -3.20
C ALA A 76 5.83 -4.68 -4.27
N MET A 77 6.73 -3.68 -4.32
CA MET A 77 6.67 -2.62 -5.33
C MET A 77 6.84 -3.14 -6.76
N GLU A 78 7.73 -4.11 -6.98
CA GLU A 78 7.91 -4.75 -8.28
C GLU A 78 6.63 -5.46 -8.74
N LEU A 79 5.97 -6.21 -7.83
CA LEU A 79 4.70 -6.86 -8.13
C LEU A 79 3.55 -5.85 -8.32
N ILE A 80 3.56 -4.72 -7.62
CA ILE A 80 2.57 -3.64 -7.84
C ILE A 80 2.70 -3.08 -9.25
N ASP A 81 3.92 -2.75 -9.69
CA ASP A 81 4.14 -2.24 -11.05
C ASP A 81 3.78 -3.27 -12.13
N LEU A 82 3.92 -4.57 -11.82
CA LEU A 82 3.55 -5.66 -12.70
C LEU A 82 2.03 -5.91 -12.76
N TYR A 83 1.36 -5.99 -11.61
CA TYR A 83 -0.06 -6.37 -11.51
C TYR A 83 -1.02 -5.18 -11.64
N TYR A 84 -0.60 -3.99 -11.21
CA TYR A 84 -1.42 -2.79 -11.16
C TYR A 84 -0.69 -1.58 -11.78
N PRO A 85 -0.42 -1.62 -13.10
CA PRO A 85 0.32 -0.56 -13.76
C PRO A 85 -0.39 0.79 -13.59
N GLY A 86 0.40 1.81 -13.21
CA GLY A 86 -0.09 3.16 -12.95
C GLY A 86 -0.62 3.40 -11.52
N LEU A 87 -0.70 2.39 -10.65
CA LEU A 87 -1.17 2.58 -9.27
C LEU A 87 -0.27 3.57 -8.49
N LEU A 88 1.05 3.38 -8.53
CA LEU A 88 2.01 4.23 -7.83
C LEU A 88 2.19 5.63 -8.47
N PRO A 89 2.22 5.77 -9.81
CA PRO A 89 2.19 7.08 -10.45
C PRO A 89 0.95 7.91 -10.14
N ASP A 90 -0.23 7.28 -10.12
CA ASP A 90 -1.51 7.98 -9.93
C ASP A 90 -1.72 8.38 -8.46
N ASP A 91 -1.32 7.51 -7.52
CA ASP A 91 -1.33 7.79 -6.08
C ASP A 91 0.08 8.04 -5.54
N THR A 92 0.53 9.29 -5.67
CA THR A 92 1.86 9.69 -5.20
C THR A 92 1.98 9.64 -3.67
N ASN A 93 0.85 9.67 -2.94
CA ASN A 93 0.84 9.60 -1.48
C ASN A 93 1.17 8.18 -1.03
N LEU A 94 0.51 7.19 -1.62
CA LEU A 94 0.79 5.78 -1.40
C LEU A 94 2.22 5.42 -1.82
N HIS A 95 2.68 5.95 -2.96
CA HIS A 95 4.04 5.69 -3.43
C HIS A 95 5.09 6.24 -2.44
N LEU A 96 4.90 7.44 -1.91
CA LEU A 96 5.79 7.98 -0.87
C LEU A 96 5.76 7.12 0.39
N LEU A 97 4.57 6.73 0.86
CA LEU A 97 4.42 5.89 2.04
C LEU A 97 5.16 4.55 1.89
N LEU A 98 4.98 3.87 0.76
CA LEU A 98 5.69 2.63 0.45
C LEU A 98 7.20 2.83 0.38
N ARG A 99 7.69 3.95 -0.19
CA ARG A 99 9.12 4.25 -0.23
C ARG A 99 9.71 4.54 1.14
N VAL A 100 8.98 5.23 2.01
CA VAL A 100 9.41 5.41 3.40
C VAL A 100 9.44 4.08 4.14
N ARG A 101 8.42 3.24 3.97
CA ARG A 101 8.43 1.89 4.58
C ARG A 101 9.57 1.05 4.05
N GLN A 102 9.84 1.08 2.74
CA GLN A 102 11.01 0.41 2.14
C GLN A 102 12.31 0.85 2.80
N PHE A 103 12.51 2.16 2.99
CA PHE A 103 13.70 2.67 3.66
C PHE A 103 13.83 2.13 5.08
N ILE A 104 12.75 2.16 5.86
CA ILE A 104 12.73 1.64 7.23
C ILE A 104 13.07 0.14 7.27
N GLU A 105 12.51 -0.68 6.38
CA GLU A 105 12.79 -2.13 6.34
C GLU A 105 14.21 -2.44 5.87
N VAL A 106 14.79 -1.61 4.98
CA VAL A 106 16.20 -1.72 4.57
C VAL A 106 17.13 -1.31 5.73
N VAL A 107 16.77 -0.29 6.53
CA VAL A 107 17.51 0.11 7.73
C VAL A 107 17.41 -0.94 8.84
N SER A 108 16.24 -1.55 9.02
CA SER A 108 16.01 -2.66 9.95
C SER A 108 16.72 -3.96 9.52
N GLY A 109 17.05 -4.08 8.24
CA GLY A 109 17.65 -5.29 7.66
C GLY A 109 16.64 -6.38 7.29
N ALA A 110 15.34 -6.11 7.39
CA ALA A 110 14.27 -7.04 7.07
C ALA A 110 14.03 -7.19 5.55
N ASP A 111 14.21 -6.12 4.78
CA ASP A 111 14.12 -6.18 3.32
C ASP A 111 15.45 -6.74 2.76
N THR A 112 15.46 -8.01 2.36
CA THR A 112 16.68 -8.74 1.94
C THR A 112 16.94 -8.69 0.43
N LYS A 113 16.03 -8.16 -0.40
CA LYS A 113 16.08 -8.27 -1.87
C LYS A 113 16.40 -6.98 -2.63
N PHE A 114 17.00 -5.98 -1.99
CA PHE A 114 17.53 -4.84 -2.75
C PHE A 114 18.88 -5.21 -3.41
N GLN A 115 18.86 -5.72 -4.64
CA GLN A 115 20.05 -5.76 -5.48
C GLN A 115 20.18 -4.41 -6.21
N PRO A 116 21.21 -3.58 -5.94
CA PRO A 116 21.52 -2.51 -6.86
C PRO A 116 21.85 -3.16 -8.20
N SER A 117 21.23 -2.68 -9.28
CA SER A 117 21.54 -3.11 -10.64
C SER A 117 23.05 -2.94 -10.85
N ARG A 118 23.83 -4.02 -10.73
CA ARG A 118 25.23 -4.02 -11.14
C ARG A 118 25.21 -3.77 -12.64
N LYS A 119 25.44 -2.52 -13.06
CA LYS A 119 26.02 -2.28 -14.37
C LYS A 119 27.35 -3.01 -14.33
N SER A 120 27.41 -4.18 -14.95
CA SER A 120 28.66 -4.89 -15.17
C SER A 120 29.55 -3.97 -16.00
N VAL A 121 30.45 -3.25 -15.33
CA VAL A 121 31.65 -2.74 -15.99
C VAL A 121 32.46 -4.00 -16.27
N ILE A 122 32.28 -4.53 -17.48
CA ILE A 122 33.22 -5.46 -18.09
C ILE A 122 34.47 -4.61 -18.34
N THR A 123 35.39 -4.57 -17.38
CA THR A 123 36.80 -4.35 -17.69
C THR A 123 37.28 -5.64 -18.36
N SER A 124 37.10 -5.71 -19.67
CA SER A 124 37.83 -6.64 -20.53
C SER A 124 39.26 -6.12 -20.67
N GLU A 125 40.10 -6.44 -19.70
CA GLU A 125 41.53 -6.58 -19.95
C GLU A 125 41.83 -8.07 -19.97
N SER A 126 42.10 -8.57 -21.17
CA SER A 126 42.67 -9.90 -21.42
C SER A 126 43.42 -9.82 -22.74
N MET A 127 44.75 -9.90 -22.65
CA MET A 127 45.73 -10.34 -23.67
C MET A 127 47.12 -9.98 -23.10
N GLU A 128 48.13 -10.84 -22.93
CA GLU A 128 48.36 -12.24 -23.26
C GLU A 128 49.40 -12.82 -22.28
N THR A 129 49.40 -14.15 -22.22
CA THR A 129 50.38 -15.05 -21.61
C THR A 129 51.78 -14.91 -22.21
N ASP A 130 52.81 -15.13 -21.40
CA ASP A 130 53.92 -16.01 -21.80
C ASP A 130 54.69 -16.56 -20.60
N CYS A 131 55.05 -17.84 -20.72
CA CYS A 131 55.58 -18.72 -19.68
C CYS A 131 57.09 -18.93 -19.90
N ALA A 132 57.90 -19.01 -18.84
CA ALA A 132 59.09 -19.89 -18.79
C ALA A 132 59.72 -19.98 -17.39
N SER A 133 59.69 -21.20 -16.84
CA SER A 133 60.74 -21.96 -16.13
C SER A 133 61.66 -21.30 -15.09
N ASP A 134 61.58 -21.74 -13.81
CA ASP A 134 62.53 -22.67 -13.15
C ASP A 134 62.27 -22.81 -11.62
N PRO A 135 62.47 -24.00 -11.00
CA PRO A 135 62.49 -24.23 -9.53
C PRO A 135 63.96 -24.09 -8.98
N PRO A 136 64.32 -24.22 -7.65
CA PRO A 136 63.68 -24.98 -6.57
C PRO A 136 63.82 -24.45 -5.09
N SER A 137 63.27 -25.26 -4.16
CA SER A 137 63.82 -25.64 -2.84
C SER A 137 63.50 -24.88 -1.52
N SER A 138 62.96 -25.67 -0.58
CA SER A 138 63.17 -25.75 0.88
C SER A 138 62.97 -24.53 1.79
N SER A 139 62.08 -24.64 2.78
CA SER A 139 62.42 -25.03 4.17
C SER A 139 61.33 -24.62 5.18
N GLU A 140 61.32 -25.37 6.28
CA GLU A 140 60.39 -25.39 7.41
C GLU A 140 60.33 -24.09 8.23
N GLY A 141 59.22 -23.89 8.95
CA GLY A 141 59.15 -22.86 9.99
C GLY A 141 57.79 -22.73 10.66
N ASN A 142 57.48 -23.63 11.59
CA ASN A 142 56.39 -23.46 12.55
C ASN A 142 56.64 -22.22 13.43
N THR A 143 55.63 -21.35 13.59
CA THR A 143 55.50 -20.51 14.79
C THR A 143 54.04 -20.42 15.22
N VAL A 144 53.79 -21.00 16.38
CA VAL A 144 52.60 -20.80 17.22
C VAL A 144 52.77 -19.49 17.99
N THR A 145 51.79 -18.60 17.95
CA THR A 145 51.28 -17.67 18.99
C THR A 145 50.30 -16.75 18.25
N ASN A 146 49.09 -16.43 18.66
CA ASN A 146 48.63 -16.04 19.98
C ASN A 146 47.10 -16.14 19.98
N GLY A 147 46.50 -16.51 21.11
CA GLY A 147 45.06 -16.38 21.31
C GLY A 147 44.65 -14.93 21.15
N HIS A 148 43.82 -14.66 20.15
CA HIS A 148 42.91 -13.53 20.15
C HIS A 148 41.52 -14.13 20.22
N GLN A 149 40.82 -13.83 21.32
CA GLN A 149 39.37 -13.95 21.39
C GLN A 149 38.81 -13.21 20.17
N GLN A 150 38.39 -13.97 19.16
CA GLN A 150 37.60 -13.48 18.04
C GLN A 150 36.24 -13.09 18.62
N SER A 151 36.18 -11.89 19.19
CA SER A 151 34.93 -11.19 19.41
C SER A 151 34.20 -11.13 18.07
N ASN A 152 32.92 -11.50 18.07
CA ASN A 152 31.95 -11.43 16.98
C ASN A 152 31.76 -10.01 16.40
N LEU A 153 32.83 -9.35 15.96
CA LEU A 153 32.86 -7.97 15.49
C LEU A 153 33.04 -7.88 13.97
N SER A 154 33.39 -8.97 13.28
CA SER A 154 33.57 -8.96 11.81
C SER A 154 32.31 -9.24 11.00
N GLN A 155 31.29 -9.87 11.61
CA GLN A 155 30.04 -10.20 10.91
C GLN A 155 29.18 -8.95 10.69
N TRP A 156 29.05 -8.10 11.72
CA TRP A 156 28.25 -6.87 11.62
C TRP A 156 28.92 -5.80 10.74
N ASP A 157 30.24 -5.76 10.64
CA ASP A 157 30.95 -4.77 9.81
C ASP A 157 30.93 -5.11 8.31
N MET A 158 30.96 -6.40 7.95
CA MET A 158 30.81 -6.83 6.54
C MET A 158 29.35 -6.72 6.06
N ILE A 159 28.38 -6.92 6.96
CA ILE A 159 26.95 -6.66 6.72
C ILE A 159 26.69 -5.16 6.60
N ARG A 160 27.32 -4.31 7.44
CA ARG A 160 27.18 -2.85 7.37
C ARG A 160 27.66 -2.26 6.05
N GLY A 161 28.74 -2.77 5.45
CA GLY A 161 29.25 -2.25 4.16
C GLY A 161 28.22 -2.39 3.03
N CYS A 162 27.73 -3.60 2.78
CA CYS A 162 26.72 -3.85 1.76
C CYS A 162 25.34 -3.30 2.15
N SER A 163 25.00 -3.25 3.45
CA SER A 163 23.74 -2.67 3.91
C SER A 163 23.71 -1.14 3.79
N LEU A 164 24.82 -0.45 4.09
CA LEU A 164 24.90 1.01 4.02
C LEU A 164 24.75 1.52 2.58
N GLU A 165 25.37 0.84 1.60
CA GLU A 165 25.19 1.18 0.19
C GLU A 165 23.72 1.07 -0.23
N ARG A 166 23.02 0.03 0.24
CA ARG A 166 21.58 -0.19 -0.01
C ARG A 166 20.73 0.88 0.67
N ILE A 167 21.03 1.23 1.92
CA ILE A 167 20.37 2.30 2.68
C ILE A 167 20.55 3.64 1.97
N LEU A 168 21.77 3.97 1.53
CA LEU A 168 22.07 5.22 0.84
C LEU A 168 21.38 5.30 -0.52
N GLU A 169 21.38 4.22 -1.29
CA GLU A 169 20.69 4.19 -2.58
C GLU A 169 19.17 4.30 -2.41
N CYS A 170 18.60 3.61 -1.42
CA CYS A 170 17.19 3.76 -1.06
C CYS A 170 16.88 5.21 -0.62
N GLY A 171 17.74 5.80 0.22
CA GLY A 171 17.62 7.18 0.68
C GLY A 171 17.69 8.20 -0.44
N LYS A 172 18.58 8.02 -1.44
CA LYS A 172 18.64 8.87 -2.64
C LYS A 172 17.34 8.82 -3.44
N LYS A 173 16.79 7.62 -3.65
CA LYS A 173 15.52 7.43 -4.36
C LYS A 173 14.36 8.07 -3.60
N LEU A 174 14.29 7.88 -2.28
CA LEU A 174 13.28 8.48 -1.42
C LEU A 174 13.37 10.02 -1.44
N HIS A 175 14.56 10.58 -1.29
CA HIS A 175 14.77 12.03 -1.35
C HIS A 175 14.41 12.61 -2.73
N ALA A 176 14.79 11.93 -3.82
CA ALA A 176 14.42 12.35 -5.17
C ALA A 176 12.90 12.39 -5.37
N LEU A 177 12.17 11.38 -4.87
CA LEU A 177 10.71 11.33 -4.92
C LEU A 177 10.09 12.47 -4.09
N GLN A 178 10.60 12.71 -2.88
CA GLN A 178 10.14 13.83 -2.04
C GLN A 178 10.32 15.17 -2.75
N VAL A 179 11.49 15.42 -3.35
CA VAL A 179 11.76 16.67 -4.10
C VAL A 179 10.85 16.80 -5.33
N GLN A 180 10.54 15.70 -6.02
CA GLN A 180 9.58 15.71 -7.13
C GLN A 180 8.16 16.07 -6.66
N LEU A 181 7.72 15.49 -5.55
CA LEU A 181 6.45 15.82 -4.89
C LEU A 181 6.36 17.31 -4.49
N GLU A 182 7.45 17.84 -3.93
CA GLU A 182 7.58 19.27 -3.59
C GLU A 182 7.43 20.18 -4.81
N ARG A 183 8.10 19.84 -5.92
CA ARG A 183 8.00 20.59 -7.18
C ARG A 183 6.60 20.55 -7.77
N ASN A 184 5.94 19.39 -7.74
CA ASN A 184 4.58 19.23 -8.26
C ASN A 184 3.53 19.95 -7.41
N HIS A 185 3.76 20.12 -6.10
CA HIS A 185 2.88 20.90 -5.22
C HIS A 185 3.02 22.42 -5.40
N LEU A 186 4.17 22.93 -5.86
CA LEU A 186 4.36 24.35 -6.17
C LEU A 186 3.83 24.75 -7.56
N ILE A 187 3.56 23.80 -8.47
CA ILE A 187 2.99 24.10 -9.78
C ILE A 187 1.46 24.18 -9.66
N ARG A 188 0.97 25.42 -9.68
CA ARG A 188 -0.44 25.82 -9.83
C ARG A 188 -1.19 24.95 -10.84
N PRO A 189 -2.52 24.75 -10.69
CA PRO A 189 -3.33 24.26 -11.80
C PRO A 189 -3.21 25.27 -12.95
N ARG A 190 -2.48 24.89 -14.00
CA ARG A 190 -2.62 25.51 -15.31
C ARG A 190 -4.03 25.15 -15.78
N HIS A 191 -4.97 26.06 -15.56
CA HIS A 191 -6.22 26.06 -16.32
C HIS A 191 -5.83 25.93 -17.80
N LYS A 192 -6.00 24.73 -18.38
CA LYS A 192 -6.23 24.67 -19.82
C LYS A 192 -7.50 25.48 -20.02
N SER A 193 -7.34 26.62 -20.69
CA SER A 193 -8.41 27.49 -21.14
C SER A 193 -9.38 26.66 -21.97
N MET A 194 -10.38 26.08 -21.31
CA MET A 194 -11.56 25.55 -21.98
C MET A 194 -12.37 26.79 -22.38
N SER A 195 -12.35 27.07 -23.68
CA SER A 195 -13.17 28.07 -24.32
C SER A 195 -14.61 28.00 -23.78
N VAL A 196 -15.01 28.99 -22.99
CA VAL A 196 -16.36 29.12 -22.44
C VAL A 196 -17.26 29.66 -23.56
N LYS A 197 -17.54 28.82 -24.55
CA LYS A 197 -18.50 29.10 -25.62
C LYS A 197 -19.34 27.86 -25.92
N ALA A 198 -19.99 27.29 -24.91
CA ALA A 198 -21.19 26.50 -25.12
C ALA A 198 -21.85 26.20 -23.76
N LEU A 199 -23.17 26.28 -23.74
CA LEU A 199 -24.10 26.07 -22.61
C LEU A 199 -24.22 27.21 -21.60
N GLY A 200 -25.11 28.14 -21.95
CA GLY A 200 -25.85 28.90 -20.96
C GLY A 200 -26.67 27.96 -20.08
N ILE A 201 -26.34 27.90 -18.80
CA ILE A 201 -27.28 27.53 -17.72
C ILE A 201 -26.93 28.41 -16.53
N SER A 202 -27.87 29.29 -16.18
CA SER A 202 -27.89 30.06 -14.94
C SER A 202 -27.86 29.11 -13.73
N ILE A 203 -26.70 28.94 -13.10
CA ILE A 203 -26.55 28.13 -11.88
C ILE A 203 -26.05 29.05 -10.75
N LYS A 204 -26.96 29.23 -9.80
CA LYS A 204 -26.96 30.15 -8.66
C LYS A 204 -25.63 30.17 -7.86
N ARG A 205 -25.24 31.37 -7.41
CA ARG A 205 -24.05 31.75 -6.60
C ARG A 205 -23.64 30.77 -5.47
N THR A 206 -24.54 29.95 -4.94
CA THR A 206 -24.26 28.99 -3.86
C THR A 206 -23.46 27.76 -4.31
N LYS A 207 -23.61 27.28 -5.55
CA LYS A 207 -22.79 26.15 -6.05
C LYS A 207 -21.33 26.55 -6.31
N GLN A 208 -21.10 27.81 -6.71
CA GLN A 208 -19.73 28.32 -6.92
C GLN A 208 -18.96 28.49 -5.60
N HIS A 209 -19.63 28.95 -4.52
CA HIS A 209 -19.02 28.99 -3.19
C HIS A 209 -18.66 27.59 -2.67
N LEU A 210 -19.52 26.59 -2.90
CA LEU A 210 -19.24 25.22 -2.49
C LEU A 210 -18.06 24.63 -3.27
N VAL A 211 -18.01 24.82 -4.60
CA VAL A 211 -16.87 24.41 -5.43
C VAL A 211 -15.60 25.13 -5.01
N HIS A 212 -15.67 26.42 -4.68
CA HIS A 212 -14.52 27.18 -4.20
C HIS A 212 -14.08 26.69 -2.81
N MET A 213 -14.99 26.48 -1.87
CA MET A 213 -14.66 25.93 -0.54
C MET A 213 -14.06 24.53 -0.62
N ILE A 214 -14.62 23.65 -1.46
CA ILE A 214 -14.05 22.32 -1.70
C ILE A 214 -12.66 22.46 -2.33
N SER A 215 -12.48 23.34 -3.31
CA SER A 215 -11.17 23.60 -3.94
C SER A 215 -10.14 24.13 -2.94
N THR A 216 -10.49 25.14 -2.14
CA THR A 216 -9.62 25.70 -1.09
C THR A 216 -9.32 24.68 0.00
N PHE A 217 -10.31 23.88 0.41
CA PHE A 217 -10.15 22.80 1.39
C PHE A 217 -9.27 21.68 0.86
N LEU A 218 -9.42 21.28 -0.41
CA LEU A 218 -8.55 20.29 -1.05
C LEU A 218 -7.12 20.81 -1.17
N VAL A 219 -6.92 22.10 -1.48
CA VAL A 219 -5.60 22.74 -1.46
C VAL A 219 -5.00 22.76 -0.05
N PHE A 220 -5.81 23.08 0.97
CA PHE A 220 -5.39 23.07 2.37
C PHE A 220 -5.04 21.67 2.89
N MET A 221 -5.87 20.67 2.57
CA MET A 221 -5.60 19.26 2.85
C MET A 221 -4.33 18.77 2.15
N ARG A 222 -4.10 19.21 0.91
CA ARG A 222 -2.84 18.99 0.18
C ARG A 222 -1.63 19.61 0.91
N VAL A 223 -1.76 20.80 1.49
CA VAL A 223 -0.68 21.45 2.27
C VAL A 223 -0.41 20.73 3.59
N ILE A 224 -1.45 20.34 4.34
CA ILE A 224 -1.30 19.57 5.58
C ILE A 224 -0.66 18.22 5.29
N PHE A 225 -1.16 17.51 4.28
CA PHE A 225 -0.64 16.23 3.85
C PHE A 225 0.84 16.31 3.45
N TRP A 226 1.22 17.33 2.69
CA TRP A 226 2.62 17.59 2.33
C TRP A 226 3.50 17.77 3.56
N ARG A 227 3.01 18.51 4.57
CA ARG A 227 3.75 18.72 5.82
C ARG A 227 3.93 17.43 6.63
N CYS A 228 2.90 16.59 6.72
CA CYS A 228 3.00 15.27 7.38
C CYS A 228 3.94 14.32 6.63
N SER A 229 3.85 14.27 5.32
CA SER A 229 4.74 13.49 4.45
C SER A 229 6.21 13.85 4.65
N ARG A 230 6.49 15.14 4.82
CA ARG A 230 7.84 15.64 5.08
C ARG A 230 8.37 15.17 6.44
N ASN A 231 7.55 15.24 7.48
CA ASN A 231 7.92 14.76 8.81
C ASN A 231 8.23 13.26 8.79
N MET A 232 7.40 12.46 8.11
CA MET A 232 7.59 11.01 8.01
C MET A 232 8.94 10.63 7.35
N VAL A 233 9.38 11.38 6.34
CA VAL A 233 10.69 11.17 5.71
C VAL A 233 11.84 11.64 6.62
N CYS A 234 11.69 12.78 7.30
CA CYS A 234 12.69 13.27 8.25
C CYS A 234 12.89 12.32 9.44
N ASP A 235 11.80 11.77 9.96
CA ASP A 235 11.83 10.79 11.05
C ASP A 235 12.55 9.52 10.58
N ALA A 236 12.22 9.01 9.39
CA ALA A 236 12.89 7.85 8.83
C ALA A 236 14.40 8.09 8.64
N PHE A 237 14.82 9.24 8.08
CA PHE A 237 16.24 9.59 7.96
C PHE A 237 16.93 9.81 9.31
N SER A 238 16.18 10.12 10.36
CA SER A 238 16.74 10.21 11.71
C SER A 238 17.13 8.84 12.25
N LEU A 239 16.64 7.72 11.71
CA LEU A 239 17.05 6.38 12.15
C LEU A 239 18.54 6.10 11.86
N ILE A 240 19.06 6.59 10.73
CA ILE A 240 20.44 6.32 10.31
C ILE A 240 21.49 7.17 11.02
N SER A 241 21.08 8.22 11.75
CA SER A 241 22.00 9.06 12.52
C SER A 241 22.38 8.45 13.87
N TYR A 242 21.68 7.39 14.31
CA TYR A 242 21.98 6.66 15.55
C TYR A 242 22.78 5.40 15.25
N ALA A 243 23.65 5.01 16.20
CA ALA A 243 24.44 3.79 16.10
C ALA A 243 23.58 2.52 16.15
N ASP A 244 22.45 2.57 16.86
CA ASP A 244 21.39 1.56 16.90
C ASP A 244 20.04 2.23 16.55
N PRO A 245 19.38 1.81 15.45
CA PRO A 245 18.09 2.36 15.02
C PRO A 245 16.96 2.21 16.05
N HIS A 246 16.97 1.15 16.88
CA HIS A 246 15.91 0.92 17.89
C HIS A 246 16.02 1.87 19.09
N SER A 247 17.22 2.38 19.36
CA SER A 247 17.48 3.36 20.41
C SER A 247 17.07 4.79 20.01
N SER A 248 16.63 5.00 18.78
CA SER A 248 16.15 6.30 18.28
C SER A 248 14.79 6.68 18.92
N PRO A 249 14.49 7.98 19.11
CA PRO A 249 13.17 8.45 19.55
C PRO A 249 12.01 7.99 18.64
N VAL A 250 12.33 7.62 17.39
CA VAL A 250 11.38 7.08 16.41
C VAL A 250 11.56 5.58 16.17
N GLY A 251 12.18 4.85 17.12
CA GLY A 251 12.40 3.41 17.02
C GLY A 251 11.12 2.59 16.85
N TRP A 252 9.98 3.10 17.34
CA TRP A 252 8.64 2.51 17.12
C TRP A 252 8.26 2.37 15.64
N GLN A 253 8.90 3.12 14.73
CA GLN A 253 8.67 2.96 13.29
C GLN A 253 9.18 1.63 12.75
N LEU A 254 10.16 1.01 13.41
CA LEU A 254 10.73 -0.28 13.04
C LEU A 254 9.82 -1.45 13.42
N ASP A 255 8.80 -1.21 14.26
CA ASP A 255 7.90 -2.26 14.70
C ASP A 255 7.12 -2.86 13.52
N PRO A 256 6.95 -4.19 13.46
CA PRO A 256 6.18 -4.85 12.41
C PRO A 256 4.71 -4.42 12.35
N SER A 257 4.14 -3.97 13.47
CA SER A 257 2.75 -3.46 13.54
C SER A 257 2.51 -2.28 12.60
N GLN A 258 3.53 -1.48 12.34
CA GLN A 258 3.45 -0.35 11.41
C GLN A 258 3.31 -0.79 9.95
N ARG A 259 3.56 -2.08 9.63
CA ARG A 259 3.32 -2.64 8.29
C ARG A 259 1.84 -2.73 7.96
N GLU A 260 0.99 -2.96 8.96
CA GLU A 260 -0.47 -3.09 8.77
C GLU A 260 -1.07 -1.80 8.22
N VAL A 261 -0.64 -0.64 8.75
CA VAL A 261 -1.11 0.68 8.29
C VAL A 261 -0.79 0.91 6.80
N VAL A 262 0.37 0.45 6.33
CA VAL A 262 0.78 0.57 4.93
C VAL A 262 0.02 -0.45 4.06
N ALA A 263 -0.15 -1.68 4.56
CA ALA A 263 -0.90 -2.72 3.87
C ALA A 263 -2.37 -2.32 3.68
N ASP A 264 -3.00 -1.71 4.69
CA ASP A 264 -4.37 -1.22 4.61
C ASP A 264 -4.53 -0.11 3.58
N GLN A 265 -3.63 0.88 3.57
CA GLN A 265 -3.66 1.94 2.56
C GLN A 265 -3.46 1.41 1.14
N LEU A 266 -2.54 0.44 0.97
CA LEU A 266 -2.33 -0.22 -0.31
C LEU A 266 -3.55 -1.04 -0.72
N LYS A 267 -4.17 -1.77 0.21
CA LYS A 267 -5.39 -2.55 -0.02
C LYS A 267 -6.52 -1.65 -0.51
N GLU A 268 -6.76 -0.54 0.17
CA GLU A 268 -7.79 0.44 -0.21
C GLU A 268 -7.53 1.03 -1.58
N ALA A 269 -6.27 1.37 -1.91
CA ALA A 269 -5.91 1.89 -3.22
C ALA A 269 -6.11 0.86 -4.35
N ILE A 270 -5.76 -0.42 -4.11
CA ILE A 270 -5.99 -1.51 -5.06
C ILE A 270 -7.49 -1.72 -5.26
N LEU A 271 -8.28 -1.73 -4.18
CA LEU A 271 -9.74 -1.88 -4.24
C LEU A 271 -10.39 -0.73 -5.02
N ALA A 272 -10.00 0.51 -4.74
CA ALA A 272 -10.48 1.70 -5.44
C ALA A 272 -10.20 1.65 -6.95
N ARG A 273 -9.05 1.08 -7.36
CA ARG A 273 -8.66 0.97 -8.77
C ARG A 273 -9.32 -0.22 -9.48
N THR A 274 -9.55 -1.32 -8.77
CA THR A 274 -10.13 -2.55 -9.36
C THR A 274 -11.66 -2.50 -9.49
N ASN A 275 -12.29 -1.37 -9.13
CA ASN A 275 -13.73 -1.13 -9.21
C ASN A 275 -14.57 -2.21 -8.48
N VAL A 276 -13.97 -2.87 -7.50
CA VAL A 276 -14.72 -3.67 -6.54
C VAL A 276 -15.18 -2.66 -5.51
N ASN A 277 -16.46 -2.23 -5.59
CA ASN A 277 -17.08 -1.27 -4.67
C ASN A 277 -16.44 -1.36 -3.26
N ASN A 278 -15.82 -0.26 -2.78
CA ASN A 278 -15.08 -0.20 -1.51
C ASN A 278 -15.91 -0.61 -0.28
N LYS A 279 -17.22 -0.77 -0.46
CA LYS A 279 -18.12 -1.47 0.46
C LYS A 279 -18.84 -2.53 -0.35
N THR A 280 -18.81 -3.76 0.14
CA THR A 280 -19.58 -4.83 -0.49
C THR A 280 -21.06 -4.46 -0.47
N ASP A 281 -21.79 -4.85 -1.51
CA ASP A 281 -23.23 -4.54 -1.59
C ASP A 281 -23.95 -5.13 -0.37
N LEU A 282 -23.45 -6.27 0.16
CA LEU A 282 -23.90 -6.87 1.42
C LEU A 282 -23.70 -5.96 2.64
N GLU A 283 -22.53 -5.34 2.81
CA GLU A 283 -22.29 -4.36 3.89
C GLU A 283 -23.22 -3.16 3.77
N CYS A 284 -23.58 -2.75 2.55
CA CYS A 284 -24.56 -1.71 2.32
C CYS A 284 -25.95 -2.14 2.81
N TYR A 285 -26.40 -3.36 2.47
CA TYR A 285 -27.67 -3.91 2.96
C TYR A 285 -27.69 -4.09 4.48
N ILE A 286 -26.60 -4.58 5.09
CA ILE A 286 -26.48 -4.71 6.54
C ILE A 286 -26.57 -3.33 7.21
N ASN A 287 -25.86 -2.32 6.69
CA ASN A 287 -25.92 -0.97 7.24
C ASN A 287 -27.29 -0.31 7.05
N TYR A 288 -27.94 -0.55 5.91
CA TYR A 288 -29.31 -0.11 5.67
C TYR A 288 -30.27 -0.75 6.68
N ALA A 289 -30.19 -2.07 6.87
CA ALA A 289 -31.02 -2.80 7.82
C ALA A 289 -30.79 -2.35 9.27
N LYS A 290 -29.52 -2.14 9.68
CA LYS A 290 -29.16 -1.56 10.99
C LYS A 290 -29.78 -0.17 11.18
N THR A 291 -29.74 0.67 10.14
CA THR A 291 -30.34 2.01 10.19
C THR A 291 -31.87 1.94 10.29
N LEU A 292 -32.48 1.03 9.53
CA LEU A 292 -33.93 0.82 9.56
C LEU A 292 -34.40 0.33 10.93
N LEU A 293 -33.71 -0.62 11.57
CA LEU A 293 -34.07 -1.07 12.91
C LEU A 293 -33.94 0.03 13.95
N ARG A 294 -32.87 0.84 13.91
CA ARG A 294 -32.72 2.01 14.80
C ARG A 294 -33.86 3.00 14.63
N LEU A 295 -34.31 3.23 13.40
CA LEU A 295 -35.48 4.07 13.14
C LEU A 295 -36.75 3.42 13.71
N MET A 296 -36.97 2.12 13.50
CA MET A 296 -38.13 1.41 14.04
C MET A 296 -38.18 1.42 15.58
N GLU A 297 -37.04 1.31 16.23
CA GLU A 297 -36.88 1.46 17.69
C GLU A 297 -37.24 2.88 18.15
N ALA A 298 -36.70 3.91 17.49
CA ALA A 298 -36.98 5.31 17.80
C ALA A 298 -38.47 5.68 17.64
N TYR A 299 -39.21 4.97 16.78
CA TYR A 299 -40.66 5.12 16.60
C TYR A 299 -41.50 4.26 17.55
N GLY A 300 -40.88 3.55 18.50
CA GLY A 300 -41.59 2.78 19.54
C GLY A 300 -42.20 1.48 19.04
N ILE A 301 -41.68 0.90 17.95
CA ILE A 301 -42.07 -0.45 17.52
C ILE A 301 -41.41 -1.43 18.48
N GLY A 302 -42.12 -1.80 19.55
CA GLY A 302 -41.60 -2.67 20.60
C GLY A 302 -41.00 -3.98 20.08
N LYS A 303 -41.48 -4.51 18.95
CA LYS A 303 -40.91 -5.72 18.30
C LYS A 303 -39.51 -5.53 17.72
N ALA A 304 -39.17 -4.31 17.26
CA ALA A 304 -37.85 -4.02 16.68
C ALA A 304 -36.76 -3.87 17.75
N ALA A 305 -37.12 -3.45 18.97
CA ALA A 305 -36.19 -3.35 20.10
C ALA A 305 -35.63 -4.70 20.57
N PHE A 306 -36.29 -5.82 20.23
CA PHE A 306 -35.83 -7.18 20.57
C PHE A 306 -34.88 -7.78 19.52
N VAL A 307 -34.65 -7.10 18.38
CA VAL A 307 -33.76 -7.60 17.33
C VAL A 307 -32.41 -6.91 17.46
N ASN A 308 -31.46 -7.59 18.08
CA ASN A 308 -30.08 -7.15 18.10
C ASN A 308 -29.33 -7.75 16.89
N PHE A 309 -28.89 -6.89 15.98
CA PHE A 309 -28.14 -7.34 14.79
C PHE A 309 -26.79 -7.96 15.14
N ASP A 310 -26.17 -7.56 16.24
CA ASP A 310 -24.84 -8.03 16.62
C ASP A 310 -24.87 -9.48 17.15
N ASP A 311 -26.05 -9.99 17.52
CA ASP A 311 -26.26 -11.41 17.87
C ASP A 311 -26.44 -12.31 16.64
N ILE A 312 -26.68 -11.72 15.45
CA ILE A 312 -26.94 -12.45 14.20
C ILE A 312 -25.68 -12.52 13.32
N VAL A 313 -24.76 -11.55 13.47
CA VAL A 313 -23.59 -11.37 12.59
C VAL A 313 -22.27 -11.81 13.24
N ASN A 314 -22.27 -12.11 14.55
CA ASN A 314 -21.12 -12.70 15.27
C ASN A 314 -21.26 -14.23 15.37
#